data_AF-A0A392URQ9-F1
#
_entry.id   AF-A0A392URQ9-F1
#
_cell.length_a   1.000
_cell.length_b   1.000
_cell.length_c   1.000
_cell.angle_alpha   90.00
_cell.angle_beta   90.00
_cell.angle_gamma   90.00
#
_symmetry.space_group_name_H-M   'P 1'
#
loop_
_entity.id
_entity.type
_entity.pdbx_description
1 polymer ?
#
loop_
_entity_poly.entity_id
_entity_poly.type
_entity_poly.pdbx_seq_one_letter_code
_entity_poly.pdbx_strand_id
1 'polypeptide(L)' 'GILHDVLVKVAGFVFPADFVVLDIEETREWEPLLLGRPFLATSRALIDVEMGELMLRTDDQQVTFNVFDKMECDDGDP' A
#
# COMPACT_ATOMS: atom_id res chain seq x y z
N GLY A 1 18.26 -3.35 -0.45
CA GLY A 1 18.51 -2.80 0.91
C GLY A 1 17.27 -2.99 1.77
N ILE A 2 17.32 -2.70 3.07
CA ILE A 2 16.13 -2.71 3.95
C ILE A 2 15.93 -1.30 4.51
N LEU A 3 14.70 -0.79 4.43
CA LEU A 3 14.30 0.48 4.99
C LEU A 3 13.38 0.22 6.18
N HIS A 4 13.75 0.73 7.35
CA HIS A 4 13.02 0.53 8.60
C HIS A 4 12.31 1.82 9.02
N ASP A 5 11.24 1.68 9.80
CA ASP A 5 10.53 2.79 10.47
C ASP A 5 9.97 3.85 9.51
N VAL A 6 9.45 3.43 8.35
CA VAL A 6 8.87 4.32 7.35
C VAL A 6 7.40 4.58 7.65
N LEU A 7 6.99 5.83 7.56
CA LEU A 7 5.57 6.20 7.56
C LEU A 7 5.05 6.25 6.13
N VAL A 8 4.01 5.45 5.85
CA VAL A 8 3.37 5.36 4.54
C VAL A 8 2.02 6.03 4.61
N LYS A 9 1.77 7.00 3.73
CA LYS A 9 0.47 7.67 3.60
C LYS A 9 -0.36 7.00 2.51
N VAL A 10 -1.55 6.52 2.86
CA VAL A 10 -2.50 5.88 1.94
C VAL A 10 -3.88 6.50 2.13
N ALA A 11 -4.41 7.21 1.13
CA ALA A 11 -5.72 7.89 1.20
C ALA A 11 -5.98 8.68 2.50
N GLY A 12 -4.94 9.35 3.02
CA GLY A 12 -5.00 10.13 4.26
C GLY A 12 -4.66 9.36 5.55
N PHE A 13 -4.58 8.03 5.51
CA PHE A 13 -4.12 7.18 6.60
C PHE A 13 -2.60 7.15 6.65
N VAL A 14 -2.02 7.02 7.83
CA VAL A 14 -0.57 6.88 8.01
C VAL A 14 -0.28 5.58 8.76
N PHE A 15 0.52 4.70 8.17
CA PHE A 15 0.90 3.42 8.75
C PHE A 15 2.43 3.31 8.89
N PRO A 16 2.93 2.78 10.01
CA PRO A 16 4.33 2.36 10.09
C PRO A 16 4.56 1.11 9.24
N ALA A 17 5.66 1.07 8.50
CA ALA A 17 6.02 -0.03 7.62
C ALA A 17 7.54 -0.17 7.48
N ASP A 18 7.98 -1.42 7.35
CA ASP A 18 9.34 -1.77 6.94
C ASP A 18 9.30 -2.33 5.52
N PHE A 19 10.26 -1.94 4.68
CA PHE A 19 10.33 -2.37 3.28
C PHE A 19 11.67 -3.02 2.94
N VAL A 20 11.61 -4.00 2.04
CA VAL A 20 12.79 -4.52 1.35
C VAL A 20 12.83 -3.87 -0.03
N VAL A 21 13.91 -3.13 -0.31
CA VAL A 21 14.18 -2.56 -1.63
C VAL A 21 14.93 -3.59 -2.45
N LEU A 22 14.28 -4.08 -3.50
CA LEU A 22 14.83 -5.03 -4.46
C LEU A 22 15.16 -4.30 -5.76
N ASP A 23 16.39 -4.47 -6.22
CA ASP A 23 16.80 -4.03 -7.54
C ASP A 23 16.41 -5.13 -8.53
N ILE A 24 15.38 -4.88 -9.33
CA ILE A 24 14.87 -5.83 -10.32
C ILE A 24 15.22 -5.30 -11.71
N GLU A 25 15.73 -6.15 -12.60
CA GLU A 25 15.95 -5.76 -13.99
C GLU A 25 14.63 -5.24 -14.57
N GLU A 26 14.68 -4.00 -15.06
CA GLU A 26 13.55 -3.16 -15.38
C GLU A 26 12.84 -3.67 -16.64
N THR A 27 11.99 -4.68 -16.50
CA THR A 27 11.16 -5.22 -17.59
C THR A 27 9.72 -4.70 -17.54
N ARG A 28 9.40 -3.71 -16.70
CA ARG A 28 8.02 -3.23 -16.50
C ARG A 28 7.95 -1.70 -16.60
N GLU A 29 6.87 -1.20 -17.21
CA GLU A 29 6.53 0.23 -17.30
C GLU A 29 6.19 0.88 -15.94
N TRP A 30 6.14 0.10 -14.85
CA TRP A 30 5.77 0.56 -13.51
C TRP A 30 6.56 -0.20 -12.44
N GLU A 31 6.95 0.52 -11.40
CA GLU A 31 7.65 0.02 -10.22
C GLU A 31 6.66 -0.74 -9.32
N PRO A 32 6.77 -2.08 -9.19
CA PRO A 32 5.80 -2.85 -8.43
C PRO A 32 6.00 -2.68 -6.91
N LEU A 33 4.96 -2.20 -6.21
CA LEU A 33 4.92 -2.22 -4.74
C LEU A 33 4.25 -3.49 -4.23
N LEU A 34 4.98 -4.31 -3.48
CA LEU A 34 4.45 -5.52 -2.86
C LEU A 34 4.09 -5.25 -1.39
N LEU A 35 2.80 -5.24 -1.08
CA LEU A 35 2.31 -5.13 0.30
C LEU A 35 2.47 -6.46 1.02
N GLY A 36 3.48 -6.56 1.88
CA GLY A 36 3.71 -7.74 2.69
C GLY A 36 2.62 -7.98 3.74
N ARG A 37 2.52 -9.22 4.22
CA ARG A 37 1.65 -9.59 5.35
C ARG A 37 1.83 -8.71 6.60
N PRO A 38 3.06 -8.29 6.99
CA PRO A 38 3.22 -7.38 8.12
C PRO A 38 2.48 -6.06 7.94
N PHE A 39 2.58 -5.42 6.77
CA PHE A 39 1.86 -4.18 6.47
C PHE A 39 0.35 -4.40 6.54
N LEU A 40 -0.15 -5.45 5.89
CA LEU A 40 -1.58 -5.79 5.89
C LEU A 40 -2.11 -6.04 7.31
N ALA A 41 -1.31 -6.64 8.19
CA ALA A 41 -1.65 -6.83 9.60
C ALA A 41 -1.69 -5.50 10.36
N THR A 42 -0.69 -4.63 10.16
CA THR A 42 -0.64 -3.29 10.77
C THR A 42 -1.84 -2.45 10.38
N SER A 43 -2.24 -2.47 9.11
CA SER A 43 -3.39 -1.73 8.59
C SER A 43 -4.73 -2.43 8.80
N ARG A 44 -4.76 -3.55 9.54
CA ARG A 44 -5.95 -4.38 9.79
C ARG A 44 -6.75 -4.66 8.50
N ALA A 45 -6.03 -5.05 7.44
CA ALA A 45 -6.58 -5.16 6.11
C ALA A 45 -7.65 -6.27 6.01
N LEU A 46 -8.72 -6.00 5.26
CA LEU A 46 -9.67 -6.99 4.79
C LEU A 46 -9.59 -7.06 3.27
N ILE A 47 -9.47 -8.26 2.72
CA ILE A 47 -9.33 -8.49 1.29
C ILE A 47 -10.50 -9.34 0.84
N ASP A 48 -11.36 -8.77 0.02
CA ASP A 48 -12.36 -9.51 -0.75
C ASP A 48 -11.79 -9.82 -2.12
N VAL A 49 -11.42 -11.08 -2.32
CA VAL A 49 -10.79 -11.53 -3.57
C VAL A 49 -11.80 -11.65 -4.71
N GLU A 50 -13.06 -11.98 -4.39
CA GLU A 50 -14.09 -12.15 -5.40
C GLU A 50 -14.50 -10.80 -5.99
N MET A 51 -14.66 -9.80 -5.12
CA MET A 51 -15.05 -8.44 -5.52
C MET A 51 -13.85 -7.58 -5.94
N GLY A 52 -12.62 -7.99 -5.63
CA GLY A 52 -11.41 -7.21 -5.89
C GLY A 52 -11.30 -5.98 -4.99
N GLU A 53 -11.74 -6.10 -3.74
CA GLU A 53 -11.71 -5.00 -2.79
C GLU A 53 -10.61 -5.18 -1.73
N LEU A 54 -9.85 -4.11 -1.50
CA LEU A 54 -8.91 -3.99 -0.40
C LEU A 54 -9.41 -2.91 0.56
N MET A 55 -9.75 -3.29 1.78
CA MET A 55 -10.10 -2.36 2.85
C MET A 55 -8.94 -2.22 3.84
N LEU A 56 -8.53 -1.00 4.14
CA LEU A 56 -7.56 -0.65 5.19
C LEU A 56 -8.28 0.06 6.33
N ARG A 57 -7.86 -0.18 7.57
CA ARG A 57 -8.56 0.31 8.76
C ARG A 57 -7.60 0.82 9.84
N THR A 58 -8.02 1.88 10.50
CA THR A 58 -7.52 2.34 11.81
C THR A 58 -8.63 2.15 12.85
N ASP A 59 -8.39 2.58 14.09
CA ASP A 59 -9.35 2.35 15.18
C ASP A 59 -10.73 2.95 14.89
N ASP A 60 -10.80 4.13 14.25
CA ASP A 60 -12.04 4.87 14.03
C ASP A 60 -12.42 5.04 12.54
N GLN A 61 -11.54 4.68 11.61
CA GLN A 61 -11.70 4.98 10.19
C GLN A 61 -11.36 3.79 9.29
N GLN A 62 -11.97 3.76 8.10
CA GLN A 62 -11.68 2.77 7.07
C GLN A 62 -11.69 3.39 5.68
N VAL A 63 -10.94 2.80 4.77
CA VAL A 63 -10.94 3.12 3.34
C VAL A 63 -10.96 1.83 2.54
N THR A 64 -11.74 1.81 1.46
CA THR A 64 -11.83 0.67 0.54
C THR A 64 -11.34 1.09 -0.84
N PHE A 65 -10.53 0.24 -1.45
CA PHE A 65 -10.02 0.39 -2.80
C PHE A 65 -10.50 -0.77 -3.66
N ASN A 66 -10.85 -0.49 -4.90
CA ASN A 66 -10.89 -1.51 -5.93
C ASN A 66 -9.47 -1.72 -6.45
N VAL A 67 -8.95 -2.95 -6.40
CA VAL A 67 -7.55 -3.25 -6.76
C VAL A 67 -7.31 -3.26 -8.28
N PHE A 68 -8.37 -3.21 -9.08
CA PHE A 68 -8.31 -3.10 -10.54
C PHE A 68 -8.38 -1.65 -11.01
N ASP A 69 -8.80 -0.73 -10.15
CA ASP A 69 -8.77 0.70 -10.43
C ASP A 69 -7.33 1.22 -10.35
N LYS A 70 -7.00 2.14 -11.25
CA LYS A 70 -5.71 2.82 -11.20
C LYS A 70 -5.71 3.77 -10.00
N MET A 71 -4.78 3.58 -9.07
CA MET A 71 -4.52 4.60 -8.06
C MET A 71 -3.88 5.81 -8.74
N GLU A 72 -4.55 6.96 -8.69
CA GLU A 72 -3.97 8.23 -9.09
C GLU A 72 -3.09 8.72 -7.93
N CYS A 73 -1.79 8.81 -8.16
CA CYS A 73 -0.92 9.59 -7.29
C CYS A 73 -1.27 11.06 -7.53
N ASP A 74 -1.76 11.75 -6.50
CA ASP A 74 -1.89 13.20 -6.56
C ASP A 74 -0.46 13.76 -6.59
N ASP A 75 -0.01 14.19 -7.77
CA ASP A 75 1.31 14.79 -8.03
C ASP A 75 1.37 16.20 -7.41
N GLY A 76 1.04 16.31 -6.12
CA GLY A 76 1.21 17.53 -5.36
C GLY A 76 2.66 18.00 -5.50
N ASP A 77 2.83 19.07 -6.27
CA ASP A 77 4.05 19.88 -6.41
C ASP A 77 4.62 20.16 -5.00
N PRO A 78 5.95 20.07 -4.80
CA PRO A 78 6.57 19.91 -3.48
C PRO A 78 6.34 21.06 -2.49
#